data_AF-A0A2V4VWE1-F1
#
_entry.id   AF-A0A2V4VWE1-F1
#
_cell.length_a   1.000
_cell.length_b   1.000
_cell.length_c   1.000
_cell.angle_alpha   90.00
_cell.angle_beta   90.00
_cell.angle_gamma   90.00
#
_symmetry.space_group_name_H-M   'P 1'
#
loop_
_entity.id
_entity.type
_entity.pdbx_description
1 polymer ?
#
loop_
_entity_poly.entity_id
_entity_poly.type
_entity_poly.pdbx_seq_one_letter_code
_entity_poly.pdbx_strand_id
1 'polypeptide(L)' 'MAKNKDSKTVNRTGTFDMDKMQIVAESKDGFQTYDLKALLQEFDGEQLSFTLASDFNPSHLVKE' A
#
# COMPACT_ATOMS: atom_id res chain seq x y z
N MET A 1 -17.86 -6.11 -25.46
CA MET A 1 -16.72 -5.44 -24.79
C MET A 1 -16.99 -5.52 -23.30
N ALA A 2 -16.11 -6.21 -22.56
CA ALA A 2 -16.34 -6.61 -21.18
C ALA A 2 -16.52 -5.39 -20.27
N LYS A 3 -17.54 -5.46 -19.40
CA LYS A 3 -17.86 -4.45 -18.38
C LYS A 3 -16.63 -4.25 -17.49
N ASN A 4 -16.24 -2.99 -17.31
CA ASN A 4 -15.25 -2.55 -16.33
C ASN A 4 -15.47 -3.31 -15.01
N LYS A 5 -14.54 -4.18 -14.64
CA LYS A 5 -14.44 -4.68 -13.26
C LYS A 5 -13.98 -3.46 -12.47
N ASP A 6 -14.86 -2.83 -11.70
CA ASP A 6 -14.54 -1.64 -10.89
C ASP A 6 -13.41 -1.97 -9.91
N SER A 7 -12.17 -1.80 -10.34
CA SER A 7 -10.98 -2.05 -9.53
C SER A 7 -10.88 -0.95 -8.48
N LYS A 8 -11.20 -1.28 -7.23
CA LYS A 8 -10.96 -0.38 -6.10
C LYS A 8 -9.45 -0.25 -5.90
N THR A 9 -8.86 0.80 -6.46
CA THR A 9 -7.45 1.13 -6.25
C THR A 9 -7.32 2.07 -5.05
N VAL A 10 -6.47 1.72 -4.10
CA VAL A 10 -6.22 2.54 -2.90
C VAL A 10 -4.76 2.99 -2.92
N ASN A 11 -4.54 4.30 -3.02
CA ASN A 11 -3.19 4.89 -3.00
C ASN A 11 -2.93 5.54 -1.64
N ARG A 12 -1.80 5.22 -1.02
CA ARG A 12 -1.32 5.82 0.24
C ARG A 12 0.16 6.16 0.08
N THR A 13 0.51 7.41 0.40
CA THR A 13 1.88 7.92 0.29
C THR A 13 2.28 8.52 1.63
N GLY A 14 3.47 8.15 2.11
CA GLY A 14 4.01 8.62 3.38
C GLY A 14 5.16 7.75 3.83
N THR A 15 5.61 7.94 5.07
CA THR A 15 6.65 7.10 5.67
C THR A 15 6.06 5.76 6.06
N PHE A 16 6.64 4.67 5.54
CA PHE A 16 6.23 3.31 5.89
C PHE A 16 6.99 2.83 7.14
N ASP A 17 6.24 2.48 8.19
CA ASP A 17 6.72 1.83 9.42
C ASP A 17 6.33 0.34 9.35
N MET A 18 7.32 -0.52 9.10
CA MET A 18 7.11 -1.96 8.91
C MET A 18 6.71 -2.67 10.21
N ASP A 19 7.28 -2.27 11.36
CA ASP A 19 7.01 -2.92 12.64
C ASP A 19 5.56 -2.71 13.07
N LYS A 20 5.02 -1.52 12.79
CA LYS A 20 3.61 -1.19 13.06
C LYS A 20 2.67 -1.49 11.91
N MET A 21 3.20 -1.81 10.72
CA MET A 21 2.43 -1.95 9.48
C MET A 21 1.58 -0.72 9.18
N GLN A 22 2.20 0.46 9.16
CA GLN A 22 1.51 1.74 8.99
C GLN A 22 2.20 2.64 7.96
N ILE A 23 1.40 3.49 7.29
CA ILE A 23 1.91 4.64 6.54
C ILE A 23 1.54 5.90 7.31
N VAL A 24 2.53 6.71 7.65
CA VAL A 24 2.33 8.02 8.28
C VAL A 24 2.56 9.10 7.22
N ALA A 25 1.50 9.83 6.90
CA ALA A 25 1.53 10.97 5.97
C ALA A 25 1.49 12.28 6.76
N GLU A 26 2.43 13.18 6.45
CA GLU A 26 2.41 14.53 7.00
C GLU A 26 1.60 15.45 6.07
N SER A 27 0.69 16.22 6.65
CA SER A 27 -0.14 17.20 5.95
C SER A 27 -0.08 18.54 6.68
N LYS A 28 -0.65 19.59 6.06
CA LYS A 28 -0.72 20.93 6.68
C LYS A 28 -1.51 20.95 7.99
N ASP A 29 -2.40 19.97 8.18
CA ASP A 29 -3.27 19.86 9.35
C ASP A 29 -2.74 18.85 10.39
N GLY A 30 -1.54 18.30 10.17
CA GLY A 30 -0.87 17.34 11.06
C GLY A 30 -0.59 15.99 10.41
N PHE A 31 -0.36 14.98 11.25
CA PHE A 31 -0.04 13.62 10.82
C PHE A 31 -1.29 12.76 10.66
N GLN A 32 -1.43 12.14 9.50
CA GLN A 32 -2.44 11.12 9.24
C GLN A 32 -1.76 9.74 9.22
N THR A 33 -2.26 8.82 10.05
CA THR A 33 -1.75 7.44 10.11
C THR A 33 -2.73 6.50 9.43
N TYR A 34 -2.24 5.69 8.50
CA TYR A 34 -3.01 4.65 7.81
C TYR A 34 -2.52 3.27 8.25
N ASP A 35 -3.43 2.44 8.78
CA ASP A 35 -3.16 1.05 9.13
C ASP A 35 -3.20 0.18 7.87
N LEU A 36 -2.03 -0.26 7.39
CA LEU A 36 -1.92 -1.10 6.21
C LEU A 36 -2.40 -2.53 6.50
N LYS A 37 -2.24 -3.03 7.72
CA LYS A 37 -2.67 -4.38 8.06
C LYS A 37 -4.19 -4.50 7.95
N ALA A 38 -4.91 -3.56 8.53
CA ALA A 38 -6.36 -3.50 8.43
C ALA A 38 -6.82 -3.38 6.96
N LEU A 39 -6.15 -2.54 6.17
CA LEU A 39 -6.44 -2.40 4.75
C LEU A 39 -6.23 -3.72 3.99
N LEU A 40 -5.10 -4.39 4.20
CA LEU A 40 -4.80 -5.65 3.53
C LEU A 40 -5.75 -6.78 3.94
N GLN A 41 -6.25 -6.77 5.17
CA GLN A 41 -7.27 -7.71 5.64
C GLN A 41 -8.59 -7.59 4.88
N GLU A 42 -8.95 -6.39 4.38
CA GLU A 42 -10.17 -6.22 3.55
C GLU A 42 -10.09 -6.95 2.22
N PHE A 43 -8.88 -7.30 1.77
CA PHE A 43 -8.64 -7.99 0.52
C PHE A 43 -8.15 -9.44 0.71
N ASP A 44 -8.26 -9.97 1.92
CA ASP A 44 -7.85 -11.35 2.20
C ASP A 44 -8.64 -12.36 1.34
N GLY A 45 -7.92 -13.29 0.72
CA GLY A 45 -8.49 -14.27 -0.22
C GLY A 45 -8.77 -13.76 -1.65
N GLU A 46 -8.53 -12.49 -1.94
CA GLU A 46 -8.73 -11.91 -3.28
C GLU A 46 -7.45 -11.90 -4.13
N GLN A 47 -7.62 -11.87 -5.46
CA GLN A 47 -6.49 -11.69 -6.37
C GLN A 47 -6.08 -10.20 -6.41
N LEU A 48 -4.88 -9.91 -5.91
CA LEU A 48 -4.36 -8.55 -5.78
C LEU A 48 -3.19 -8.26 -6.72
N SER A 49 -3.07 -6.98 -7.08
CA SER A 49 -1.89 -6.40 -7.70
C SER A 49 -1.36 -5.30 -6.78
N PHE A 50 -0.09 -5.38 -6.39
CA PHE A 50 0.56 -4.40 -5.52
C PHE A 50 1.60 -3.60 -6.28
N THR A 51 1.61 -2.29 -6.07
CA THR A 51 2.63 -1.38 -6.58
C THR A 51 3.30 -0.71 -5.40
N LEU A 52 4.61 -0.94 -5.23
CA LEU A 52 5.46 -0.21 -4.30
C LEU A 52 6.33 0.74 -5.12
N ALA A 53 6.20 2.03 -4.87
CA ALA A 53 7.01 3.06 -5.51
C ALA A 53 7.83 3.79 -4.43
N SER A 54 9.12 3.92 -4.68
CA SER A 54 10.04 4.70 -3.87
C SER A 54 11.10 5.30 -4.79
N ASP A 55 11.62 6.47 -4.43
CA ASP A 55 12.81 7.03 -5.10
C ASP A 55 14.08 6.23 -4.76
N PHE A 56 14.01 5.37 -3.74
CA PHE A 56 15.01 4.35 -3.46
C PHE A 56 14.86 3.19 -4.45
N ASN A 57 15.98 2.65 -4.92
CA ASN A 57 16.01 1.53 -5.86
C ASN A 57 16.23 0.21 -5.10
N PRO A 58 15.17 -0.56 -4.76
CA PRO A 58 15.32 -1.79 -3.98
C PRO A 58 16.02 -2.88 -4.80
N SER A 59 17.07 -3.49 -4.25
CA SER A 59 17.85 -4.55 -4.91
C SER A 59 17.44 -5.97 -4.50
N HIS A 60 16.37 -6.12 -3.72
CA HIS A 60 15.99 -7.36 -3.03
C HIS A 60 15.34 -8.37 -3.98
N LEU A 61 16.12 -8.88 -4.94
CA LEU A 61 15.82 -10.13 -5.64
C LEU A 61 15.96 -11.27 -4.63
N VAL A 62 14.86 -11.94 -4.29
CA VAL A 62 14.92 -13.28 -3.70
C VAL A 62 15.32 -14.21 -4.84
N LYS A 63 16.56 -14.69 -4.84
CA LYS A 63 16.93 -15.82 -5.70
C LYS A 63 16.28 -17.06 -5.11
N GLU A 64 15.47 -17.75 -5.92
CA GLU A 64 15.02 -19.12 -5.67
C GLU A 64 16.22 -20.08 -5.54
#